data_AF-A0A3B0XEY6-F1
#
_entry.id   AF-A0A3B0XEY6-F1
#
_cell.length_a   1.000
_cell.length_b   1.000
_cell.length_c   1.000
_cell.angle_alpha   90.00
_cell.angle_beta   90.00
_cell.angle_gamma   90.00
#
_symmetry.space_group_name_H-M   'P 1'
#
loop_
_entity.id
_entity.type
_entity.pdbx_description
1 polymer ?
#
loop_
_entity_poly.entity_id
_entity_poly.type
_entity_poly.pdbx_seq_one_letter_code
_entity_poly.pdbx_strand_id
1 'polypeptide(L)'
;MLLGLNEAKRAELLVLSKPNEIKNGFYAGLLELAKKLEENQCWTGAIVCYRSLLLDILNQARSKAYTHAVRYYKKLALLSESVEQFSPLVDHVEFVKQLDGKHGRKRSFWERVL
;
A
#
# COMPACT_ATOMS: atom_id res chain seq x y z
N MET A 1 -1.97 12.32 21.44
CA MET A 1 -0.67 12.01 22.09
C MET A 1 0.45 12.35 21.10
N LEU A 2 1.33 13.31 21.39
CA LEU A 2 2.32 13.84 20.42
C LEU A 2 3.45 12.84 20.08
N LEU A 3 3.72 11.87 20.95
CA LEU A 3 4.78 10.86 20.75
C LEU A 3 4.44 9.88 19.60
N GLY A 4 3.19 9.42 19.50
CA GLY A 4 2.75 8.49 18.45
C GLY A 4 2.82 9.08 17.05
N LEU A 5 2.50 10.38 16.90
CA LEU A 5 2.61 11.10 15.61
C LEU A 5 4.05 11.21 15.12
N ASN A 6 5.02 11.41 16.03
CA ASN A 6 6.44 11.49 15.68
C ASN A 6 6.97 10.12 15.20
N GLU A 7 6.57 9.03 15.85
CA GLU A 7 6.93 7.67 15.44
C GLU A 7 6.31 7.29 14.08
N ALA A 8 5.04 7.64 13.88
CA ALA A 8 4.34 7.42 12.61
C ALA A 8 5.02 8.18 11.45
N LYS A 9 5.38 9.45 11.66
CA LYS A 9 6.06 10.27 10.64
C LYS A 9 7.47 9.77 10.33
N ARG A 10 8.20 9.27 11.34
CA ARG A 10 9.50 8.58 11.14
C ARG A 10 9.33 7.30 10.33
N ALA A 11 8.29 6.52 10.60
CA ALA A 11 8.02 5.29 9.87
C ALA A 11 7.60 5.56 8.42
N GLU A 12 6.79 6.59 8.18
CA GLU A 12 6.47 7.09 6.83
C GLU A 12 7.73 7.46 6.05
N LEU A 13 8.63 8.25 6.64
CA LEU A 13 9.91 8.61 6.01
C LEU A 13 10.78 7.38 5.71
N LEU A 14 10.85 6.42 6.64
CA LEU A 14 11.63 5.21 6.45
C LEU A 14 11.09 4.37 5.29
N VAL A 15 9.77 4.22 5.22
CA VAL A 15 9.06 3.50 4.16
C VAL A 15 9.25 4.18 2.81
N LEU A 16 9.19 5.52 2.75
CA LEU A 16 9.46 6.30 1.54
C LEU A 16 10.92 6.20 1.08
N SER A 17 11.87 6.11 2.02
CA SER A 17 13.31 6.05 1.71
C SER A 17 13.76 4.69 1.15
N LYS A 18 13.04 3.61 1.44
CA LYS A 18 13.47 2.23 1.19
C LYS A 18 12.36 1.31 0.64
N PRO A 19 11.68 1.66 -0.46
CA PRO A 19 10.59 0.85 -1.00
C PRO A 19 11.01 -0.58 -1.41
N ASN A 20 12.27 -0.77 -1.82
CA ASN A 20 12.80 -2.07 -2.29
C ASN A 20 13.36 -2.97 -1.17
N GLU A 21 13.57 -2.47 0.05
CA GLU A 21 14.07 -3.27 1.18
C GLU A 21 12.95 -3.98 1.95
N ILE A 22 11.69 -3.70 1.61
CA ILE A 22 10.52 -4.41 2.12
C ILE A 22 10.45 -5.80 1.45
N LYS A 23 11.41 -6.68 1.72
CA LYS A 23 11.45 -8.06 1.24
C LYS A 23 10.90 -9.04 2.28
N ASN A 24 9.90 -9.83 1.85
CA ASN A 24 9.41 -11.17 2.26
C ASN A 24 9.29 -11.60 3.74
N GLY A 25 9.87 -10.90 4.72
CA GLY A 25 9.80 -11.27 6.15
C GLY A 25 8.79 -10.45 6.96
N PHE A 26 8.28 -9.35 6.40
CA PHE A 26 7.60 -8.31 7.19
C PHE A 26 6.11 -8.14 6.89
N TYR A 27 5.43 -9.09 6.24
CA TYR A 27 4.02 -8.90 5.87
C TYR A 27 3.12 -8.50 7.05
N ALA A 28 3.22 -9.23 8.18
CA ALA A 28 2.45 -8.91 9.39
C ALA A 28 2.86 -7.56 9.99
N GLY A 29 4.17 -7.30 10.10
CA GLY A 29 4.69 -6.03 10.63
C GLY A 29 4.30 -4.83 9.77
N LEU A 30 4.29 -4.99 8.45
CA LEU A 30 3.94 -3.95 7.49
C LEU A 30 2.44 -3.67 7.48
N LEU A 31 1.60 -4.69 7.66
CA LEU A 31 0.16 -4.51 7.82
C LEU A 31 -0.18 -3.77 9.12
N GLU A 32 0.45 -4.15 10.22
CA GLU A 32 0.28 -3.44 11.50
C GLU A 32 0.80 -2.01 11.41
N LEU A 33 1.92 -1.78 10.72
CA LEU A 33 2.42 -0.45 10.46
C LEU A 33 1.45 0.37 9.62
N ALA A 34 0.89 -0.20 8.55
CA ALA A 34 -0.10 0.48 7.70
C ALA A 34 -1.31 0.97 8.52
N LYS A 35 -1.84 0.12 9.40
CA LYS A 35 -2.95 0.46 10.30
C LYS A 35 -2.58 1.58 11.27
N LYS A 36 -1.41 1.49 11.91
CA LYS A 36 -0.92 2.55 12.81
C LYS A 36 -0.76 3.89 12.10
N LEU A 37 -0.24 3.88 10.86
CA LEU A 37 -0.12 5.09 10.05
C LEU A 37 -1.51 5.66 9.69
N GLU A 38 -2.48 4.82 9.35
CA GLU A 38 -3.87 5.21 9.10
C GLU A 38 -4.51 5.85 10.36
N GLU A 39 -4.36 5.22 11.53
CA GLU A 39 -4.87 5.73 12.82
C GLU A 39 -4.28 7.09 13.19
N ASN A 40 -3.03 7.35 12.78
CA ASN A 40 -2.34 8.62 13.02
C ASN A 40 -2.48 9.62 11.86
N GLN A 41 -3.35 9.35 10.88
CA GLN A 41 -3.58 10.21 9.71
C GLN A 41 -2.32 10.45 8.84
N CYS A 42 -1.34 9.56 8.94
CA CYS A 42 -0.15 9.54 8.07
C CYS A 42 -0.49 8.78 6.77
N TRP A 43 -1.34 9.40 5.94
CA TRP A 43 -1.95 8.77 4.77
C TRP A 43 -0.92 8.28 3.74
N THR A 44 0.10 9.10 3.44
CA THR A 44 1.11 8.79 2.43
C THR A 44 1.92 7.56 2.84
N GLY A 45 2.34 7.48 4.10
CA GLY A 45 2.98 6.30 4.67
C GLY A 45 2.09 5.05 4.62
N ALA A 46 0.82 5.16 5.01
CA ALA A 46 -0.13 4.05 4.93
C ALA A 46 -0.30 3.54 3.49
N ILE A 47 -0.38 4.45 2.52
CA ILE A 47 -0.44 4.15 1.09
C ILE A 47 0.78 3.35 0.63
N VAL A 48 2.00 3.74 1.00
CA VAL A 48 3.19 2.98 0.59
C VAL A 48 3.17 1.57 1.15
N CYS A 49 2.79 1.40 2.43
CA CYS A 49 2.67 0.09 3.04
C CYS A 49 1.64 -0.79 2.31
N TYR A 50 0.44 -0.28 2.03
CA TYR A 50 -0.59 -1.02 1.31
C TYR A 50 -0.21 -1.30 -0.16
N ARG A 51 0.44 -0.36 -0.86
CA ARG A 51 0.98 -0.58 -2.21
C ARG A 51 2.01 -1.71 -2.21
N SER A 52 2.89 -1.73 -1.21
CA SER A 52 3.92 -2.77 -1.07
C SER A 52 3.31 -4.15 -0.80
N LEU A 53 2.35 -4.25 0.12
CA LEU A 53 1.60 -5.50 0.39
C LEU A 53 0.86 -6.01 -0.86
N LEU A 54 0.20 -5.11 -1.57
CA LEU A 54 -0.52 -5.42 -2.81
C LEU A 54 0.44 -5.95 -3.89
N LEU A 55 1.53 -5.22 -4.15
CA LEU A 55 2.52 -5.59 -5.15
C LEU A 55 3.19 -6.92 -4.79
N ASP A 56 3.49 -7.18 -3.51
CA ASP A 56 4.07 -8.44 -3.07
C ASP A 56 3.17 -9.64 -3.39
N ILE A 57 1.88 -9.56 -3.04
CA ILE A 57 0.91 -10.60 -3.35
C ILE A 57 0.81 -10.86 -4.87
N LEU A 58 0.75 -9.78 -5.66
CA LEU A 58 0.62 -9.90 -7.11
C LEU A 58 1.91 -10.43 -7.75
N ASN A 59 3.09 -9.96 -7.33
CA ASN A 59 4.38 -10.45 -7.82
C ASN A 59 4.56 -11.95 -7.56
N GLN A 60 4.16 -12.42 -6.37
CA GLN A 60 4.28 -13.84 -6.02
C GLN A 60 3.20 -14.73 -6.63
N ALA A 61 2.19 -14.14 -7.32
CA ALA A 61 1.08 -14.86 -7.96
C ALA A 61 0.31 -15.82 -7.02
N ARG A 62 0.28 -15.52 -5.72
CA ARG A 62 -0.40 -16.35 -4.70
C ARG A 62 -1.91 -16.12 -4.78
N SER A 63 -2.62 -16.89 -5.62
CA SER A 63 -4.06 -16.75 -5.85
C SER A 63 -4.90 -16.79 -4.57
N LYS A 64 -4.51 -17.60 -3.57
CA LYS A 64 -5.15 -17.65 -2.24
C LYS A 64 -5.10 -16.31 -1.49
N ALA A 65 -4.08 -15.48 -1.76
CA ALA A 65 -3.92 -14.17 -1.14
C ALA A 65 -4.57 -13.03 -1.96
N TYR A 66 -5.16 -13.30 -3.13
CA TYR A 66 -5.80 -12.24 -3.93
C TYR A 66 -6.95 -11.55 -3.20
N THR A 67 -7.63 -12.23 -2.27
CA THR A 67 -8.64 -11.57 -1.42
C THR A 67 -8.03 -10.45 -0.57
N HIS A 68 -6.79 -10.61 -0.10
CA HIS A 68 -6.07 -9.55 0.61
C HIS A 68 -5.63 -8.44 -0.36
N ALA A 69 -5.13 -8.79 -1.54
CA ALA A 69 -4.77 -7.82 -2.58
C ALA A 69 -5.97 -6.94 -2.97
N VAL A 70 -7.15 -7.53 -3.19
CA VAL A 70 -8.40 -6.80 -3.49
C VAL A 70 -8.76 -5.86 -2.35
N ARG A 71 -8.63 -6.31 -1.09
CA ARG A 71 -8.88 -5.46 0.08
C ARG A 71 -7.92 -4.27 0.12
N TYR A 72 -6.64 -4.49 -0.16
CA TYR A 72 -5.65 -3.41 -0.20
C TYR A 72 -5.88 -2.45 -1.36
N TYR A 73 -6.29 -2.94 -2.53
CA TYR A 73 -6.68 -2.10 -3.66
C TYR A 73 -7.82 -1.14 -3.27
N LYS A 74 -8.92 -1.67 -2.71
CA LYS A 74 -10.07 -0.86 -2.29
C LYS A 74 -9.69 0.13 -1.19
N LYS A 75 -8.85 -0.29 -0.24
CA LYS A 75 -8.32 0.60 0.81
C LYS A 75 -7.48 1.74 0.23
N LEU A 76 -6.64 1.47 -0.76
CA LEU A 76 -5.82 2.50 -1.43
C LEU A 76 -6.66 3.55 -2.15
N ALA A 77 -7.80 3.16 -2.73
CA ALA A 77 -8.74 4.10 -3.33
C ALA A 77 -9.32 5.04 -2.26
N LEU A 78 -9.80 4.50 -1.13
CA LEU A 78 -10.32 5.32 -0.02
C LEU A 78 -9.26 6.25 0.58
N LEU A 79 -8.04 5.75 0.82
CA LEU A 79 -6.96 6.56 1.36
C LEU A 79 -6.53 7.67 0.41
N SER A 80 -6.68 7.46 -0.90
CA SER A 80 -6.30 8.48 -1.89
C SER A 80 -7.16 9.74 -1.82
N GLU A 81 -8.40 9.63 -1.36
CA GLU A 81 -9.31 10.76 -1.16
C GLU A 81 -8.85 11.68 -0.02
N SER A 82 -8.07 11.14 0.94
CA SER A 82 -7.53 11.88 2.09
C SER A 82 -6.16 12.52 1.83
N VAL A 83 -5.57 12.34 0.63
CA VAL A 83 -4.23 12.86 0.30
C VAL A 83 -4.34 14.07 -0.62
N GLU A 84 -4.01 15.24 -0.09
CA GLU A 84 -3.94 16.48 -0.87
C GLU A 84 -2.73 16.51 -1.82
N GLN A 85 -1.58 15.98 -1.37
CA GLN A 85 -0.34 15.96 -2.13
C GLN A 85 0.35 14.60 -2.03
N PHE A 86 0.48 13.92 -3.17
CA PHE A 86 1.11 12.60 -3.25
C PHE A 86 2.63 12.62 -3.21
N SER A 87 3.27 13.74 -3.56
CA SER A 87 4.73 13.85 -3.67
C SER A 87 5.45 13.32 -2.43
N PRO A 88 6.46 12.43 -2.58
CA PRO A 88 7.13 12.03 -3.82
C PRO A 88 6.49 10.84 -4.56
N LEU A 89 5.34 10.34 -4.12
CA LEU A 89 4.63 9.25 -4.77
C LEU A 89 3.92 9.72 -6.04
N VAL A 90 3.75 8.78 -6.98
CA VAL A 90 2.74 8.93 -8.03
C VAL A 90 1.35 8.88 -7.42
N ASP A 91 0.41 9.63 -8.00
CA ASP A 91 -0.99 9.64 -7.57
C ASP A 91 -1.66 8.26 -7.71
N HIS A 92 -2.89 8.16 -7.21
CA HIS A 92 -3.62 6.89 -7.25
C HIS A 92 -3.94 6.43 -8.69
N VAL A 93 -4.29 7.35 -9.59
CA VAL A 93 -4.67 7.02 -10.97
C VAL A 93 -3.48 6.44 -11.73
N GLU A 94 -2.32 7.10 -11.63
CA GLU A 94 -1.09 6.66 -12.28
C GLU A 94 -0.57 5.35 -11.68
N PHE A 95 -0.69 5.17 -10.36
CA PHE A 95 -0.39 3.89 -9.73
C PHE A 95 -1.28 2.74 -10.26
N VAL A 96 -2.59 2.96 -10.40
CA VAL A 96 -3.51 1.94 -10.94
C VAL A 96 -3.17 1.59 -12.39
N LYS A 97 -2.80 2.58 -13.23
CA LYS A 97 -2.32 2.33 -14.59
C LYS A 97 -1.06 1.46 -14.62
N GLN A 98 -0.08 1.76 -13.76
CA GLN A 98 1.14 0.96 -13.65
C GLN A 98 0.85 -0.46 -13.14
N LEU A 99 -0.07 -0.58 -12.19
CA LEU A 99 -0.52 -1.86 -11.65
C LEU A 99 -1.17 -2.72 -12.74
N ASP A 100 -2.07 -2.15 -13.54
CA ASP A 100 -2.71 -2.82 -14.67
C ASP A 100 -1.70 -3.19 -15.76
N GLY A 101 -0.81 -2.27 -16.15
CA GLY A 101 0.24 -2.56 -17.13
C GLY A 101 1.13 -3.74 -16.74
N LYS A 102 1.45 -3.89 -15.44
CA LYS A 102 2.31 -4.99 -14.94
C LYS A 102 1.54 -6.27 -14.62
N HIS A 103 0.27 -6.17 -14.20
CA HIS A 103 -0.48 -7.28 -13.62
C HIS A 103 -1.84 -7.55 -14.29
N GLY A 104 -2.15 -6.92 -15.41
CA GLY A 104 -3.42 -7.04 -16.16
C GLY A 104 -3.82 -8.48 -16.51
N ARG A 105 -2.83 -9.36 -16.75
CA ARG A 105 -3.08 -10.78 -17.06
C ARG A 105 -3.63 -11.59 -15.87
N LYS A 106 -3.62 -11.06 -14.65
CA LYS A 106 -4.14 -11.73 -13.44
C LYS A 106 -5.65 -11.58 -13.34
N ARG A 107 -6.38 -12.18 -14.29
CA ARG A 107 -7.84 -12.07 -14.43
C ARG A 107 -8.61 -12.30 -13.11
N SER A 108 -8.29 -13.35 -12.36
CA SER A 108 -8.96 -13.66 -11.09
C SER A 108 -8.75 -12.61 -9.98
N PHE A 109 -7.73 -11.75 -10.10
CA PHE A 109 -7.61 -10.57 -9.23
C PHE A 109 -8.52 -9.46 -9.72
N TRP A 110 -8.43 -9.09 -11.00
CA TRP A 110 -9.21 -8.00 -11.60
C TRP A 110 -10.73 -8.23 -11.57
N GLU A 111 -11.18 -9.45 -11.80
CA GLU A 111 -12.60 -9.85 -11.68
C GLU A 111 -13.18 -9.64 -10.27
N ARG A 112 -12.33 -9.55 -9.24
CA ARG A 112 -12.76 -9.29 -7.85
C ARG A 112 -12.61 -7.81 -7.45
N VAL A 113 -11.88 -7.04 -8.25
CA VAL A 113 -11.68 -5.61 -8.07
C VAL A 113 -12.84 -4.84 -8.68
N LEU A 114 -13.24 -5.23 -9.90
CA LEU A 114 -14.46 -4.80 -10.59
C LEU A 114 -15.71 -5.14 -9.75
#